data_AF-A0A7D9KDF2-F1
#
_entry.id   AF-A0A7D9KDF2-F1
#
_cell.length_a   1.000
_cell.length_b   1.000
_cell.length_c   1.000
_cell.angle_alpha   90.00
_cell.angle_beta   90.00
_cell.angle_gamma   90.00
#
_symmetry.space_group_name_H-M   'P 1'
#
loop_
_entity.id
_entity.type
_entity.pdbx_description
1 polymer ?
#
loop_
_entity_poly.entity_id
_entity_poly.type
_entity_poly.pdbx_seq_one_letter_code
_entity_poly.pdbx_strand_id
1 'polypeptide(L)'
;MKADVVLKEMRHARGEDGQRLFGVTEFLSDEQVSSFFSRMAAKVRQQKITITEADAAAAVEEDNFHEMRNKVLSSLQLQHPIVFDQYNVRDMVKSSTLKKLKMDMLQRLCEELNLDVPEKSGKKKNTKLPYIKLLESAVSGCS
;
A
#
# COMPACT_ATOMS: atom_id res chain seq x y z
N MET A 1 0.61 8.19 24.77
CA MET A 1 -0.26 7.45 25.72
C MET A 1 -1.09 8.47 26.47
N LYS A 2 -2.42 8.28 26.57
CA LYS A 2 -3.31 9.25 27.24
C LYS A 2 -3.45 8.91 28.72
N ALA A 3 -3.50 9.92 29.58
CA ALA A 3 -3.47 9.72 31.04
C ALA A 3 -4.68 8.95 31.57
N ASP A 4 -5.87 9.27 31.04
CA ASP A 4 -7.15 8.60 31.35
C ASP A 4 -7.09 7.08 31.16
N VAL A 5 -6.46 6.62 30.07
CA VAL A 5 -6.27 5.19 29.79
C VAL A 5 -5.39 4.55 30.86
N VAL A 6 -4.25 5.17 31.19
CA VAL A 6 -3.32 4.63 32.19
C VAL A 6 -3.98 4.52 33.56
N LEU A 7 -4.71 5.56 33.97
CA LEU A 7 -5.40 5.56 35.26
C LEU A 7 -6.50 4.50 35.30
N LYS A 8 -7.21 4.28 34.19
CA LYS A 8 -8.19 3.20 34.09
C LYS A 8 -7.52 1.84 34.22
N GLU A 9 -6.43 1.61 33.51
CA GLU A 9 -5.67 0.35 33.58
C GLU A 9 -5.14 0.11 35.00
N MET A 10 -4.52 1.10 35.65
CA MET A 10 -4.04 0.97 37.03
C MET A 10 -5.15 0.55 38.01
N ARG A 11 -6.39 1.05 37.83
CA ARG A 11 -7.53 0.71 38.69
C ARG A 11 -8.01 -0.74 38.51
N HIS A 12 -7.76 -1.35 37.36
CA HIS A 12 -8.25 -2.69 37.00
C HIS A 12 -7.15 -3.74 36.90
N ALA A 13 -5.88 -3.33 36.96
CA ALA A 13 -4.73 -4.20 36.87
C ALA A 13 -4.72 -5.23 38.01
N ARG A 14 -4.58 -6.51 37.65
CA ARG A 14 -4.56 -7.65 38.57
C ARG A 14 -3.33 -8.52 38.34
N GLY A 15 -2.82 -9.10 39.41
CA GLY A 15 -1.73 -10.07 39.39
C GLY A 15 -2.20 -11.44 38.93
N GLU A 16 -1.26 -12.37 38.79
CA GLU A 16 -1.55 -13.78 38.46
C GLU A 16 -2.40 -14.49 39.52
N ASP A 17 -2.36 -14.00 40.77
CA ASP A 17 -3.19 -14.42 41.89
C ASP A 17 -4.61 -13.82 41.86
N GLY A 18 -4.93 -13.01 40.86
CA GLY A 18 -6.21 -12.32 40.70
C GLY A 18 -6.42 -11.13 41.64
N GLN A 19 -5.44 -10.79 42.48
CA GLN A 19 -5.49 -9.64 43.38
C GLN A 19 -5.16 -8.35 42.64
N ARG A 20 -5.63 -7.21 43.17
CA ARG A 20 -5.33 -5.89 42.58
C ARG A 20 -3.84 -5.59 42.72
N LEU A 21 -3.23 -5.13 41.64
CA LEU A 21 -1.81 -4.75 41.63
C LEU A 21 -1.52 -3.41 42.33
N PHE A 22 -2.52 -2.52 42.39
CA PHE A 22 -2.36 -1.19 42.97
C PHE A 22 -3.49 -0.88 43.96
N GLY A 23 -3.10 -0.38 45.13
CA GLY A 23 -4.00 0.22 46.10
C GLY A 23 -4.41 1.64 45.73
N VAL A 24 -5.45 2.16 46.39
CA VAL A 24 -5.96 3.53 46.13
C VAL A 24 -4.90 4.60 46.39
N THR A 25 -4.03 4.38 47.37
CA THR A 25 -2.91 5.27 47.71
C THR A 25 -1.78 5.27 46.67
N GLU A 26 -1.77 4.29 45.77
CA GLU A 26 -0.75 4.13 44.71
C GLU A 26 -1.24 4.64 43.35
N PHE A 27 -2.50 5.08 43.26
CA PHE A 27 -3.03 5.64 42.03
C PHE A 27 -2.35 6.98 41.73
N LEU A 28 -1.81 7.06 40.52
CA LEU A 28 -1.24 8.29 40.01
C LEU A 28 -2.33 9.31 39.69
N SER A 29 -1.98 10.59 39.69
CA SER A 29 -2.81 11.65 39.14
C SER A 29 -2.62 11.77 37.62
N ASP A 30 -3.59 12.40 36.95
CA ASP A 30 -3.48 12.71 35.52
C ASP A 30 -2.23 13.54 35.20
N GLU A 31 -1.84 14.44 36.11
CA GLU A 31 -0.65 15.26 35.98
C GLU A 31 0.63 14.42 36.07
N GLN A 32 0.71 13.49 37.03
CA GLN A 32 1.87 12.60 37.18
C GLN A 32 2.08 11.74 35.92
N VAL A 33 1.00 11.16 35.41
CA VAL A 33 1.04 10.34 34.19
C VAL A 33 1.44 11.19 32.98
N SER A 34 0.78 12.34 32.78
CA SER A 34 1.07 13.23 31.66
C SER A 34 2.51 13.76 31.68
N SER A 35 2.99 14.13 32.87
CA SER A 35 4.34 14.62 33.11
C SER A 35 5.39 13.54 32.84
N PHE A 36 5.14 12.30 33.26
CA PHE A 36 6.01 11.15 32.99
C PHE A 36 6.17 10.90 31.49
N PHE A 37 5.06 10.78 30.76
CA PHE A 37 5.12 10.51 29.32
C PHE A 37 5.67 11.69 28.52
N SER A 38 5.46 12.92 28.98
CA SER A 38 6.09 14.11 28.39
C SER A 38 7.61 14.08 28.53
N ARG A 39 8.13 13.77 29.73
CA ARG A 39 9.58 13.60 29.95
C ARG A 39 10.15 12.43 29.14
N MET A 40 9.42 11.31 29.09
CA MET A 40 9.83 10.15 28.29
C MET A 40 9.93 10.49 26.81
N ALA A 41 8.94 11.19 26.26
CA ALA A 41 8.95 11.64 24.87
C ALA A 41 10.08 12.64 24.60
N ALA A 42 10.33 13.59 25.52
CA ALA A 42 11.45 14.51 25.41
C ALA A 42 12.80 13.78 25.41
N LYS A 43 12.97 12.78 26.28
CA LYS A 43 14.16 11.93 26.33
C LYS A 43 14.37 11.16 25.02
N VAL A 44 13.32 10.60 24.43
CA VAL A 44 13.39 9.93 23.12
C VAL A 44 13.76 10.91 22.02
N ARG A 45 13.21 12.13 22.02
CA ARG A 45 13.59 13.17 21.04
C ARG A 45 15.04 13.63 21.18
N GLN A 46 15.55 13.65 22.41
CA GLN A 46 16.94 14.01 22.71
C GLN A 46 17.91 12.83 22.52
N GLN A 47 17.41 11.60 22.43
CA GLN A 47 18.23 10.47 22.01
C GLN A 47 18.67 10.72 20.57
N LYS A 48 19.95 11.02 20.41
CA LYS A 48 20.59 11.02 19.11
C LYS A 48 20.57 9.59 18.60
N ILE A 49 19.60 9.27 17.74
CA ILE A 49 19.62 8.04 16.95
C ILE A 49 20.92 8.09 16.15
N THR A 50 21.89 7.30 16.59
CA THR A 50 23.15 7.16 15.88
C THR A 50 22.91 6.04 14.89
N ILE A 51 22.71 6.40 13.63
CA ILE A 51 22.69 5.43 12.54
C ILE A 51 24.04 4.73 12.59
N THR A 52 24.00 3.45 12.94
CA THR A 52 25.20 2.62 13.03
C THR A 52 25.60 2.17 11.63
N GLU A 53 26.84 1.72 11.48
CA GLU A 53 27.28 1.09 10.24
C GLU A 53 26.42 -0.15 9.91
N ALA A 54 25.89 -0.84 10.93
CA ALA A 54 24.96 -1.96 10.75
C ALA A 54 23.62 -1.52 10.17
N ASP A 55 23.07 -0.37 10.60
CA ASP A 55 21.84 0.19 10.04
C ASP A 55 22.03 0.58 8.56
N ALA A 56 23.19 1.17 8.24
CA ALA A 56 23.53 1.51 6.87
C ALA A 56 23.71 0.26 5.99
N ALA A 57 24.38 -0.78 6.52
CA ALA A 57 24.54 -2.05 5.82
C ALA A 57 23.20 -2.75 5.57
N ALA A 58 22.30 -2.75 6.54
CA ALA A 58 20.96 -3.32 6.40
C ALA A 58 20.14 -2.60 5.33
N ALA A 59 20.19 -1.26 5.27
CA ALA A 59 19.52 -0.50 4.23
C ALA A 59 20.05 -0.83 2.83
N VAL A 60 21.37 -0.95 2.68
CA VAL A 60 22.01 -1.35 1.41
C VAL A 60 21.60 -2.78 1.02
N GLU A 61 21.53 -3.70 1.97
CA GLU A 61 21.09 -5.07 1.72
C GLU A 61 19.62 -5.13 1.28
N GLU A 62 18.74 -4.36 1.92
CA GLU A 62 17.33 -4.24 1.53
C GLU A 62 17.20 -3.71 0.10
N ASP A 63 17.93 -2.65 -0.26
CA ASP A 63 17.94 -2.10 -1.61
C ASP A 63 18.46 -3.12 -2.64
N ASN A 64 19.54 -3.82 -2.31
CA ASN A 64 20.10 -4.87 -3.16
C ASN A 64 19.09 -6.01 -3.38
N PHE A 65 18.44 -6.47 -2.31
CA PHE A 65 17.44 -7.53 -2.39
C PHE A 65 16.21 -7.09 -3.20
N HIS A 66 15.76 -5.85 -3.00
CA HIS A 66 14.67 -5.25 -3.76
C HIS A 66 15.01 -5.19 -5.26
N GLU A 67 16.19 -4.71 -5.61
CA GLU A 67 16.65 -4.62 -6.99
C GLU A 67 16.81 -6.00 -7.63
N MET A 68 17.44 -6.95 -6.92
CA MET A 68 17.59 -8.33 -7.38
C MET A 68 16.23 -8.99 -7.62
N ARG A 69 15.28 -8.84 -6.69
CA ARG A 69 13.92 -9.36 -6.84
C ARG A 69 13.26 -8.80 -8.10
N ASN A 70 13.34 -7.49 -8.32
CA ASN A 70 12.74 -6.86 -9.49
C ASN A 70 13.43 -7.27 -10.80
N LYS A 71 14.76 -7.45 -10.80
CA LYS A 71 15.52 -8.03 -11.93
C LYS A 71 15.09 -9.46 -12.23
N VAL A 72 14.92 -10.30 -11.21
CA VAL A 72 14.44 -11.67 -11.38
C VAL A 72 13.03 -11.68 -11.95
N LEU A 73 12.09 -10.93 -11.35
CA LEU A 73 10.70 -10.85 -11.83
C LEU A 73 10.60 -10.34 -13.26
N SER A 74 11.39 -9.31 -13.63
CA SER A 74 11.43 -8.82 -15.00
C SER A 74 12.04 -9.83 -15.98
N SER A 75 13.09 -10.54 -15.57
CA SER A 75 13.72 -11.58 -16.41
C SER A 75 12.83 -12.79 -16.64
N LEU A 76 12.02 -13.17 -15.64
CA LEU A 76 11.12 -14.32 -15.70
C LEU A 76 9.85 -14.05 -16.52
N GLN A 77 9.68 -12.84 -17.07
CA GLN A 77 8.46 -12.43 -17.76
C GLN A 77 7.18 -12.79 -16.98
N LEU A 78 7.24 -12.79 -15.63
CA LEU A 78 6.08 -12.96 -14.74
C LEU A 78 5.20 -11.70 -14.76
N GLN A 79 4.98 -11.19 -15.95
CA GLN A 79 4.04 -10.16 -16.28
C GLN A 79 2.72 -10.87 -16.53
N HIS A 80 1.79 -10.76 -15.56
CA HIS A 80 0.42 -11.27 -15.71
C HIS A 80 -0.09 -10.92 -17.11
N PRO A 81 -0.37 -11.92 -17.96
CA PRO A 81 -0.85 -11.67 -19.29
C PRO A 81 -2.33 -11.31 -19.17
N ILE A 82 -2.69 -10.11 -19.61
CA ILE A 82 -4.10 -9.70 -19.71
C ILE A 82 -4.61 -10.29 -21.02
N VAL A 83 -5.07 -11.54 -20.96
CA VAL A 83 -5.51 -12.30 -22.14
C VAL A 83 -7.02 -12.39 -22.16
N PHE A 84 -7.60 -12.12 -23.32
CA PHE A 84 -8.97 -12.47 -23.63
C PHE A 84 -9.00 -13.23 -24.97
N ASP A 85 -9.46 -14.48 -24.93
CA ASP A 85 -9.43 -15.39 -26.07
C ASP A 85 -8.00 -15.46 -26.68
N GLN A 86 -7.85 -15.13 -27.96
CA GLN A 86 -6.57 -15.08 -28.67
C GLN A 86 -5.80 -13.74 -28.53
N TYR A 87 -6.32 -12.78 -27.77
CA TYR A 87 -5.77 -11.42 -27.66
C TYR A 87 -5.02 -11.24 -26.34
N ASN A 88 -3.69 -11.16 -26.40
CA ASN A 88 -2.90 -10.67 -25.27
C ASN A 88 -2.88 -9.13 -25.29
N VAL A 89 -3.77 -8.51 -24.51
CA VAL A 89 -3.95 -7.05 -24.46
C VAL A 89 -2.65 -6.34 -24.05
N ARG A 90 -1.87 -6.92 -23.13
CA ARG A 90 -0.58 -6.36 -22.69
C ARG A 90 0.41 -6.27 -23.85
N ASP A 91 0.55 -7.33 -24.63
CA ASP A 91 1.43 -7.36 -25.80
C ASP A 91 0.91 -6.41 -26.89
N MET A 92 -0.40 -6.30 -27.03
CA MET A 92 -1.01 -5.37 -27.99
C MET A 92 -0.81 -3.91 -27.61
N VAL A 93 -0.78 -3.57 -26.31
CA VAL A 93 -0.38 -2.24 -25.81
C VAL A 93 1.10 -2.00 -26.11
N LYS A 94 1.99 -2.91 -25.72
CA LYS A 94 3.45 -2.78 -25.98
C LYS A 94 3.77 -2.60 -27.47
N SER A 95 3.09 -3.34 -28.33
CA SER A 95 3.27 -3.28 -29.79
C SER A 95 2.45 -2.18 -30.49
N SER A 96 1.67 -1.39 -29.75
CA SER A 96 0.76 -0.37 -30.30
C SER A 96 -0.20 -0.90 -31.37
N THR A 97 -0.65 -2.15 -31.24
CA THR A 97 -1.50 -2.85 -32.23
C THR A 97 -2.98 -2.81 -31.90
N LEU A 98 -3.40 -2.32 -30.72
CA LEU A 98 -4.82 -2.13 -30.35
C LEU A 98 -5.61 -1.33 -31.40
N LYS A 99 -4.99 -0.32 -32.03
CA LYS A 99 -5.60 0.49 -33.10
C LYS A 99 -6.07 -0.31 -34.32
N LYS A 100 -5.49 -1.51 -34.53
CA LYS A 100 -5.82 -2.43 -35.64
C LYS A 100 -7.11 -3.21 -35.37
N LEU A 101 -7.54 -3.33 -34.11
CA LEU A 101 -8.78 -4.03 -33.74
C LEU A 101 -10.02 -3.28 -34.22
N LYS A 102 -11.07 -4.03 -34.56
CA LYS A 102 -12.39 -3.47 -34.84
C LYS A 102 -12.98 -2.85 -33.56
N MET A 103 -13.88 -1.89 -33.73
CA MET A 103 -14.53 -1.20 -32.61
C MET A 103 -15.21 -2.19 -31.65
N ASP A 104 -15.97 -3.14 -32.18
CA ASP A 104 -16.70 -4.14 -31.39
C ASP A 104 -15.77 -4.98 -30.51
N MET A 105 -14.57 -5.31 -31.02
CA MET A 105 -13.57 -6.05 -30.24
C MET A 105 -12.95 -5.20 -29.13
N LEU A 106 -12.70 -3.90 -29.37
CA LEU A 106 -12.22 -2.99 -28.33
C LEU A 106 -13.25 -2.83 -27.21
N GLN A 107 -14.54 -2.75 -27.56
CA GLN A 107 -15.62 -2.70 -26.59
C GLN A 107 -15.71 -4.00 -25.79
N ARG A 108 -15.70 -5.16 -26.45
CA ARG A 108 -15.70 -6.47 -25.79
C ARG A 108 -14.52 -6.63 -24.82
N LEU A 109 -13.32 -6.22 -25.23
CA LEU A 109 -12.15 -6.25 -24.35
C LEU A 109 -12.34 -5.38 -23.09
N CYS A 110 -12.93 -4.19 -23.22
CA CYS A 110 -13.22 -3.36 -22.06
C CYS A 110 -14.29 -4.00 -21.15
N GLU A 111 -15.33 -4.60 -21.72
CA GLU A 111 -16.40 -5.27 -20.97
C GLU A 111 -15.87 -6.48 -20.18
N GLU A 112 -15.08 -7.34 -20.81
CA GLU A 112 -14.50 -8.55 -20.20
C GLU A 112 -13.50 -8.20 -19.08
N LEU A 113 -12.81 -7.06 -19.22
CA LEU A 113 -11.92 -6.52 -18.20
C LEU A 113 -12.65 -5.67 -17.15
N ASN A 114 -13.98 -5.57 -17.22
CA ASN A 114 -14.82 -4.76 -16.34
C ASN A 114 -14.35 -3.29 -16.25
N LEU A 115 -13.91 -2.72 -17.37
CA LEU A 115 -13.47 -1.32 -17.46
C LEU A 115 -14.68 -0.42 -17.71
N ASP A 116 -14.86 0.59 -16.85
CA ASP A 116 -15.91 1.61 -17.02
C ASP A 116 -15.65 2.44 -18.27
N VAL A 117 -16.35 2.09 -19.35
CA VAL A 117 -16.32 2.84 -20.60
C VAL A 117 -17.16 4.11 -20.39
N PRO A 118 -16.60 5.33 -20.60
CA PRO A 118 -17.33 6.56 -20.40
C PRO A 118 -18.59 6.61 -21.28
N GLU A 119 -19.72 6.96 -20.66
CA GLU A 119 -21.00 7.07 -21.35
C GLU A 119 -20.94 8.10 -22.50
N LYS A 120 -21.75 7.81 -23.52
CA LYS A 120 -21.74 8.40 -24.86
C LYS A 120 -22.03 9.91 -24.84
N SER A 121 -21.01 10.75 -24.66
CA SER A 121 -21.15 12.19 -24.96
C SER A 121 -21.20 12.40 -26.47
N GLY A 122 -22.24 13.07 -26.96
CA GLY A 122 -22.60 13.17 -28.36
C GLY A 122 -21.50 13.66 -29.33
N LYS A 123 -21.72 13.32 -30.61
CA LYS A 123 -20.98 13.78 -31.80
C LYS A 123 -19.53 13.29 -31.95
N LYS A 124 -19.25 12.01 -31.70
CA LYS A 124 -18.20 11.22 -32.40
C LYS A 124 -18.40 9.73 -32.08
N LYS A 125 -19.43 9.14 -32.69
CA LYS A 125 -19.90 7.76 -32.46
C LYS A 125 -18.85 6.65 -32.70
N ASN A 126 -17.70 6.97 -33.33
CA ASN A 126 -16.74 6.02 -33.88
C ASN A 126 -15.26 6.31 -33.52
N THR A 127 -14.97 6.92 -32.37
CA THR A 127 -13.57 7.10 -31.96
C THR A 127 -13.11 5.90 -31.13
N LYS A 128 -12.11 5.15 -31.64
CA LYS A 128 -11.45 4.05 -30.91
C LYS A 128 -10.62 4.54 -29.70
N LEU A 129 -10.29 5.82 -29.68
CA LEU A 129 -9.34 6.43 -28.74
C LEU A 129 -9.69 6.22 -27.25
N PRO A 130 -10.95 6.37 -26.79
CA PRO A 130 -11.28 6.18 -25.37
C PRO A 130 -11.04 4.74 -24.90
N TYR A 131 -11.38 3.76 -25.73
CA TYR A 131 -11.20 2.34 -25.44
C TYR A 131 -9.73 1.97 -25.39
N ILE A 132 -8.93 2.45 -26.35
CA ILE A 132 -7.48 2.24 -26.36
C ILE A 132 -6.85 2.82 -25.09
N LYS A 133 -7.22 4.06 -24.71
CA LYS A 133 -6.71 4.69 -23.48
C LYS A 133 -7.07 3.91 -22.22
N LEU A 134 -8.29 3.38 -22.12
CA LEU A 134 -8.70 2.55 -20.99
C LEU A 134 -7.86 1.27 -20.89
N LEU A 135 -7.67 0.57 -22.00
CA LEU A 135 -6.84 -0.64 -22.07
C LEU A 135 -5.37 -0.35 -21.75
N GLU A 136 -4.82 0.77 -22.22
CA GLU A 136 -3.46 1.23 -21.89
C GLU A 136 -3.32 1.53 -20.38
N SER A 137 -4.32 2.18 -19.79
CA SER A 137 -4.35 2.47 -18.35
C SER A 137 -4.45 1.20 -17.52
N ALA A 138 -5.28 0.24 -17.93
CA ALA A 138 -5.43 -1.04 -17.25
C ALA A 138 -4.12 -1.84 -17.27
N VAL A 139 -3.42 -1.88 -18.40
CA VAL A 139 -2.10 -2.55 -18.51
C VAL A 139 -1.05 -1.85 -17.65
N SER A 140 -1.09 -0.52 -17.55
CA SER A 140 -0.14 0.25 -16.75
C SER A 140 -0.32 0.00 -15.24
N GLY A 141 -1.56 -0.18 -14.78
CA GLY A 141 -1.88 -0.48 -13.38
C GLY A 141 -1.49 -1.89 -12.90
N CYS A 142 -1.14 -2.80 -13.81
CA CYS A 142 -0.64 -4.15 -13.50
C CYS A 142 0.90 -4.22 -13.42
N SER A 143 1.54 -3.15 -12.98
CA SER A 143 2.99 -3.03 -12.80
C SER A 143 3.37 -3.01 -11.32
#